data_AF-A0A9E6EP38-F1
#
_entry.id   AF-A0A9E6EP38-F1
#
_cell.length_a   1.000
_cell.length_b   1.000
_cell.length_c   1.000
_cell.angle_alpha   90.00
_cell.angle_beta   90.00
_cell.angle_gamma   90.00
#
_symmetry.space_group_name_H-M   'P 1'
#
loop_
_entity.id
_entity.type
_entity.pdbx_description
1 polymer ?
#
loop_
_entity_poly.entity_id
_entity_poly.type
_entity_poly.pdbx_seq_one_letter_code
_entity_poly.pdbx_strand_id
1 'polypeptide(L)' 'MATDCRLFRAASGEWVTRASLAEGLRKVGACGHDILYVHTDISFGQPNPDLGREGLLRALLETLLDLGSGTLL' A
#
# COMPACT_ATOMS: atom_id res chain seq x y z
N MET A 1 3.65 3.56 -14.24
CA MET A 1 4.61 2.49 -13.91
C MET A 1 5.32 2.92 -12.65
N ALA A 2 4.73 2.66 -11.49
CA ALA A 2 5.31 3.09 -10.24
C ALA A 2 6.33 2.04 -9.78
N THR A 3 7.55 2.48 -9.51
CA THR A 3 8.68 1.63 -9.10
C THR A 3 8.36 0.92 -7.79
N ASP A 4 8.57 -0.39 -7.73
CA ASP A 4 8.38 -1.15 -6.49
C ASP A 4 9.32 -0.60 -5.41
N CYS A 5 8.77 -0.25 -4.25
CA CYS A 5 9.51 0.38 -3.17
C CYS A 5 9.15 -0.23 -1.82
N ARG A 6 10.08 -0.10 -0.87
CA ARG A 6 9.94 -0.60 0.50
C ARG A 6 9.07 0.37 1.29
N LEU A 7 7.98 -0.13 1.87
CA LEU A 7 7.01 0.68 2.63
C LEU A 7 7.22 0.51 4.14
N PHE A 8 7.24 -0.74 4.61
CA PHE A 8 7.38 -1.07 6.03
C PHE A 8 8.37 -2.20 6.23
N ARG A 9 9.10 -2.14 7.34
CA ARG A 9 9.88 -3.27 7.84
C ARG A 9 9.06 -4.03 8.87
N ALA A 10 8.66 -5.24 8.52
CA ALA A 10 7.90 -6.12 9.40
C ALA A 10 8.75 -6.54 10.62
N ALA A 11 8.10 -7.06 11.66
CA ALA A 11 8.79 -7.56 12.85
C ALA A 11 9.75 -8.73 12.55
N SER A 12 9.48 -9.49 11.49
CA SER A 12 10.38 -10.54 10.97
C SER A 12 11.68 -9.99 10.37
N GLY A 13 11.77 -8.67 10.15
CA GLY A 13 12.88 -8.01 9.46
C GLY A 13 12.72 -7.92 7.94
N GLU A 14 11.69 -8.57 7.38
CA GLU A 14 11.35 -8.51 5.96
C GLU A 14 10.71 -7.18 5.57
N TRP A 15 10.82 -6.83 4.29
CA TRP A 15 10.22 -5.61 3.75
C TRP A 15 8.86 -5.89 3.14
N VAL A 16 7.85 -5.18 3.63
CA VAL A 16 6.58 -5.01 2.92
C VAL A 16 6.82 -3.97 1.82
N THR A 17 6.72 -4.41 0.57
CA THR A 17 6.85 -3.54 -0.60
C THR A 17 5.50 -3.14 -1.17
N ARG A 18 5.48 -2.19 -2.11
CA ARG A 18 4.26 -1.87 -2.87
C ARG A 18 3.71 -3.09 -3.58
N ALA A 19 4.57 -3.90 -4.21
CA ALA A 19 4.15 -5.14 -4.85
C ALA A 19 3.52 -6.11 -3.85
N SER A 20 4.10 -6.24 -2.65
CA SER A 20 3.57 -7.09 -1.58
C SER A 20 2.19 -6.62 -1.12
N LEU A 21 2.02 -5.31 -0.94
CA LEU A 21 0.75 -4.71 -0.55
C LEU A 21 -0.31 -4.87 -1.64
N ALA A 22 0.02 -4.56 -2.90
CA ALA A 22 -0.88 -4.72 -4.04
C ALA A 22 -1.35 -6.17 -4.18
N GLU A 23 -0.43 -7.13 -4.07
CA GLU A 23 -0.74 -8.56 -4.13
C GLU A 23 -1.65 -8.98 -2.97
N GLY A 24 -1.37 -8.52 -1.74
CA GLY A 24 -2.22 -8.76 -0.59
C GLY A 24 -3.64 -8.22 -0.79
N LEU A 25 -3.75 -7.00 -1.30
CA LEU A 25 -5.04 -6.35 -1.60
C LEU A 25 -5.81 -7.10 -2.70
N ARG A 26 -5.14 -7.59 -3.74
CA ARG A 26 -5.78 -8.44 -4.77
C ARG A 26 -6.29 -9.75 -4.19
N LYS A 27 -5.52 -10.40 -3.31
CA LYS A 27 -5.89 -11.68 -2.68
C LYS A 27 -7.14 -11.56 -1.82
N VAL A 28 -7.36 -10.41 -1.17
CA VAL A 28 -8.59 -10.16 -0.40
C VAL A 28 -9.74 -9.61 -1.26
N GLY A 29 -9.55 -9.53 -2.58
CA GLY A 29 -10.58 -9.10 -3.52
C GLY A 29 -10.77 -7.58 -3.61
N ALA A 30 -9.80 -6.75 -3.20
CA ALA A 30 -9.94 -5.29 -3.20
C ALA A 30 -9.86 -4.64 -4.60
N CYS A 31 -9.75 -5.42 -5.67
CA CYS A 31 -9.68 -4.95 -7.05
C CYS A 31 -11.03 -5.16 -7.78
N GLY A 32 -11.32 -4.32 -8.79
CA GLY A 32 -12.52 -4.45 -9.64
C GLY A 32 -13.83 -3.95 -9.01
N HIS A 33 -13.74 -3.05 -8.03
CA HIS A 33 -14.89 -2.43 -7.37
C HIS A 33 -14.96 -0.95 -7.73
N ASP A 34 -16.17 -0.40 -7.89
CA ASP A 34 -16.34 1.02 -8.23
C ASP A 34 -15.91 1.96 -7.08
N ILE A 35 -16.10 1.50 -5.84
CA ILE A 35 -15.76 2.23 -4.61
C ILE A 35 -14.94 1.32 -3.70
N LEU A 36 -13.78 1.79 -3.26
CA LEU A 36 -12.96 1.16 -2.23
C LEU A 36 -12.92 2.06 -1.00
N TYR A 37 -13.49 1.58 0.12
CA TYR A 37 -13.46 2.29 1.40
C TYR A 37 -12.30 1.76 2.25
N VAL A 38 -11.36 2.64 2.62
CA VAL A 38 -10.13 2.25 3.31
C VAL A 38 -10.11 2.87 4.70
N HIS A 39 -10.46 2.07 5.71
CA HIS A 39 -10.24 2.44 7.10
C HIS A 39 -9.02 1.67 7.64
N THR A 40 -7.90 2.37 7.81
CA THR A 40 -6.65 1.72 8.20
C THR A 40 -5.95 2.47 9.32
N ASP A 41 -5.68 1.75 10.40
CA ASP A 41 -4.61 2.09 11.34
C ASP A 41 -3.32 1.48 10.76
N ILE A 42 -2.69 2.18 9.80
CA ILE A 42 -1.62 1.61 8.97
C ILE A 42 -0.38 1.35 9.83
N SER A 43 -0.25 0.13 10.33
CA SER A 43 0.96 -0.35 10.98
C SER A 43 1.28 -1.76 10.51
N PHE A 44 2.11 -1.87 9.47
CA PHE A 44 2.69 -3.14 9.01
C PHE A 44 4.11 -3.36 9.56
N GLY A 45 4.46 -2.62 10.63
CA GLY A 45 5.80 -2.55 11.19
C GLY A 45 6.39 -1.13 11.10
N GLN A 46 7.72 -1.03 11.10
CA GLN A 46 8.38 0.27 11.08
C GLN A 46 8.29 0.92 9.69
N PRO A 47 7.80 2.16 9.57
CA PRO A 47 7.80 2.91 8.31
C PRO A 47 9.19 3.02 7.71
N ASN A 48 9.31 2.97 6.38
CA ASN A 48 10.58 3.19 5.71
C ASN A 48 11.05 4.64 5.92
N PRO A 49 12.16 4.89 6.64
CA PRO A 49 12.62 6.24 6.93
C PRO A 49 13.08 6.99 5.68
N ASP A 50 13.54 6.29 4.64
CA ASP A 50 14.05 6.89 3.40
C ASP A 50 12.95 7.61 2.59
N LEU A 51 11.68 7.23 2.79
CA LEU A 51 10.54 7.83 2.10
C LEU A 51 9.98 9.05 2.84
N GLY A 52 10.26 9.17 4.14
CA GLY A 52 9.55 10.09 5.01
C GLY A 52 8.04 9.84 5.03
N ARG A 53 7.31 10.66 5.80
CA ARG A 53 5.85 10.53 5.95
C ARG A 53 5.11 10.73 4.62
N GLU A 54 5.45 11.78 3.88
CA GLU A 54 4.75 12.12 2.64
C GLU A 54 5.00 11.11 1.53
N GLY A 55 6.25 10.66 1.37
CA GLY A 55 6.59 9.65 0.36
C GLY A 55 5.93 8.31 0.64
N LEU A 56 5.84 7.92 1.91
CA LEU A 56 5.14 6.70 2.31
C LEU A 56 3.63 6.79 2.02
N LEU A 57 2.98 7.88 2.42
CA LEU A 57 1.55 8.09 2.16
C LEU A 57 1.25 8.15 0.65
N ARG A 58 2.11 8.82 -0.12
CA ARG A 58 2.00 8.83 -1.58
C ARG A 58 2.12 7.42 -2.16
N ALA A 59 3.11 6.65 -1.75
CA ALA A 59 3.32 5.30 -2.25
C ALA A 59 2.16 4.36 -1.91
N LEU A 60 1.56 4.52 -0.73
CA LEU A 60 0.34 3.81 -0.33
C LEU A 60 -0.85 4.21 -1.21
N LEU A 61 -1.09 5.51 -1.36
CA LEU A 61 -2.20 6.04 -2.16
C LEU A 61 -2.10 5.58 -3.62
N GLU A 62 -0.92 5.69 -4.22
CA GLU A 62 -0.67 5.22 -5.59
C GLU A 62 -0.92 3.71 -5.71
N THR A 63 -0.54 2.92 -4.70
CA THR A 63 -0.81 1.47 -4.69
C THR A 63 -2.31 1.17 -4.68
N LEU A 64 -3.10 1.96 -3.94
CA LEU A 64 -4.55 1.83 -3.91
C LEU A 64 -5.20 2.26 -5.23
N LEU A 65 -4.74 3.37 -5.82
CA LEU A 65 -5.21 3.84 -7.12
C LEU A 65 -4.89 2.83 -8.24
N ASP A 66 -3.72 2.19 -8.17
CA ASP A 66 -3.29 1.16 -9.12
C ASP A 66 -4.16 -0.13 -9.06
N LEU A 67 -5.01 -0.31 -8.03
CA LEU A 67 -5.96 -1.43 -7.96
C LEU A 67 -7.18 -1.24 -8.88
N GLY A 68 -7.33 -0.05 -9.48
CA GLY A 68 -8.34 0.23 -10.48
C GLY A 68 -9.73 0.53 -9.93
N SER A 69 -9.86 0.90 -8.64
CA SER A 69 -11.12 1.41 -8.11
C SER A 69 -11.39 2.81 -8.63
N GLY A 70 -12.58 3.03 -9.20
CA GLY A 70 -12.97 4.34 -9.77
C GLY A 70 -13.06 5.46 -8.74
N THR A 71 -13.24 5.14 -7.46
CA THR A 71 -13.29 6.10 -6.35
C THR A 71 -12.68 5.49 -5.07
N LEU A 72 -11.80 6.24 -4.42
CA LEU A 72 -11.18 5.91 -3.13
C LEU A 72 -11.71 6.87 -2.06
N LEU A 73 -12.24 6.33 -0.95
CA LEU A 73 -12.79 7.09 0.18
C LEU A 73 -12.06 6.75 1.49
#